data_AF-A0A5N5J2N5-F1
#
_entry.id   AF-A0A5N5J2N5-F1
#
_cell.length_a   1.000
_cell.length_b   1.000
_cell.length_c   1.000
_cell.angle_alpha   90.00
_cell.angle_beta   90.00
_cell.angle_gamma   90.00
#
_symmetry.space_group_name_H-M   'P 1'
#
loop_
_entity.id
_entity.type
_entity.pdbx_description
1 polymer ?
#
loop_
_entity_poly.entity_id
_entity_poly.type
_entity_poly.pdbx_seq_one_letter_code
_entity_poly.pdbx_strand_id
1 'polypeptide(L)'
;LEFALKCLTLDEAVQICRRFRDNTWRPDCQVMWTGMPREHAQRWADGHTMQTLTTAMGPFMDPEHPSCLRCKKSAPAWSRYVKGASALFAYHISRGKRVVVLSPPPPDRFHPCGGTNYQEIEEPILKRGGLLEIEMVHPSVNGAESFRYQIWPVDMTCLWVESF
;
A
#
# COMPACT_ATOMS: atom_id res chain seq x y z
N LEU A 1 2.91 -14.63 -3.11
CA LEU A 1 2.01 -15.09 -4.19
C LEU A 1 0.90 -16.03 -3.72
N GLU A 2 1.19 -17.04 -2.88
CA GLU A 2 0.19 -18.03 -2.45
C GLU A 2 -1.09 -17.39 -1.86
N PHE A 3 -0.95 -16.37 -1.01
CA PHE A 3 -2.11 -15.63 -0.47
C PHE A 3 -2.96 -14.98 -1.56
N ALA A 4 -2.32 -14.33 -2.54
CA ALA A 4 -3.02 -13.68 -3.64
C ALA A 4 -3.81 -14.70 -4.48
N LEU A 5 -3.24 -15.89 -4.71
CA LEU A 5 -3.88 -16.97 -5.47
C LEU A 5 -5.03 -17.65 -4.71
N LYS A 6 -5.08 -17.55 -3.37
CA LYS A 6 -6.25 -17.93 -2.57
C LYS A 6 -7.38 -16.90 -2.65
N CYS A 7 -7.07 -15.66 -3.06
CA CYS A 7 -8.00 -14.54 -3.09
C CYS A 7 -8.55 -14.23 -4.49
N LEU A 8 -7.73 -14.41 -5.52
CA LEU A 8 -7.99 -14.05 -6.90
C LEU A 8 -8.16 -15.29 -7.77
N THR A 9 -8.95 -15.17 -8.85
CA THR A 9 -8.82 -16.11 -9.96
C THR A 9 -7.46 -15.93 -10.66
N LEU A 10 -7.04 -16.93 -11.43
CA LEU A 10 -5.80 -16.82 -12.21
C LEU A 10 -5.85 -15.63 -13.19
N ASP A 11 -6.98 -15.44 -13.88
CA ASP A 11 -7.17 -14.35 -14.83
C ASP A 11 -7.10 -12.97 -14.17
N GLU A 12 -7.70 -12.82 -12.98
CA GLU A 12 -7.61 -11.59 -12.19
C GLU A 12 -6.16 -11.30 -11.80
N ALA A 13 -5.45 -12.32 -11.29
CA ALA A 13 -4.04 -12.17 -10.89
C ALA A 13 -3.15 -11.80 -12.09
N VAL A 14 -3.38 -12.40 -13.26
CA VAL A 14 -2.64 -12.09 -14.49
C VAL A 14 -2.91 -10.64 -14.94
N GLN A 15 -4.17 -10.21 -14.96
CA GLN A 15 -4.53 -8.85 -15.35
C GLN A 15 -3.92 -7.79 -14.43
N ILE A 16 -3.99 -8.01 -13.10
CA ILE A 16 -3.38 -7.12 -12.11
C ILE A 16 -1.86 -7.10 -12.27
N CYS A 17 -1.22 -8.27 -12.44
CA CYS A 17 0.22 -8.35 -12.65
C CYS A 17 0.68 -7.64 -13.92
N ARG A 18 -0.11 -7.68 -15.00
CA ARG A 18 0.16 -6.92 -16.23
C ARG A 18 0.06 -5.44 -15.95
N ARG A 19 -0.99 -5.00 -15.26
CA ARG A 19 -1.19 -3.60 -14.90
C ARG A 19 -0.02 -3.00 -14.12
N PHE A 20 0.56 -3.74 -13.18
CA PHE A 20 1.74 -3.27 -12.44
C PHE A 20 3.04 -3.25 -13.27
N ARG A 21 3.05 -3.81 -14.48
CA ARG A 21 4.17 -3.73 -15.43
C ARG A 21 3.93 -2.73 -16.56
N ASP A 22 2.75 -2.12 -16.61
CA ASP A 22 2.43 -1.10 -17.61
C ASP A 22 3.26 0.17 -17.38
N ASN A 23 3.36 1.01 -18.41
CA ASN A 23 4.08 2.30 -18.36
C ASN A 23 3.51 3.30 -17.34
N THR A 24 2.35 3.03 -16.76
CA THR A 24 1.78 3.84 -15.67
C THR A 24 2.43 3.56 -14.32
N TRP A 25 3.14 2.43 -14.15
CA TRP A 25 3.87 2.13 -12.92
C TRP A 25 5.10 3.03 -12.80
N ARG A 26 5.22 3.77 -11.70
CA ARG A 26 6.37 4.63 -11.40
C ARG A 26 7.25 3.94 -10.37
N PRO A 27 8.45 3.44 -10.72
CA PRO A 27 9.32 2.74 -9.77
C PRO A 27 9.58 3.56 -8.50
N ASP A 28 9.52 2.91 -7.34
CA ASP A 28 9.81 3.50 -6.02
C ASP A 28 8.92 4.70 -5.62
N CYS A 29 7.81 4.92 -6.34
CA CYS A 29 6.82 5.95 -6.06
C CYS A 29 5.54 5.36 -5.45
N GLN A 30 5.63 4.22 -4.76
CA GLN A 30 4.47 3.55 -4.16
C GLN A 30 4.27 3.99 -2.72
N VAL A 31 3.00 4.16 -2.36
CA VAL A 31 2.58 4.50 -1.00
C VAL A 31 1.52 3.53 -0.51
N MET A 32 1.72 3.05 0.71
CA MET A 32 0.78 2.25 1.48
C MET A 32 0.32 3.03 2.71
N TRP A 33 -0.70 2.57 3.39
CA TRP A 33 -1.19 3.25 4.59
C TRP A 33 -1.83 2.29 5.59
N THR A 34 -1.78 2.67 6.86
CA THR A 34 -2.45 1.98 7.96
C THR A 34 -3.00 3.00 8.95
N GLY A 35 -4.03 2.62 9.71
CA GLY A 35 -4.57 3.47 10.78
C GLY A 35 -5.18 4.79 10.34
N MET A 36 -5.50 4.99 9.06
CA MET A 36 -6.09 6.23 8.55
C MET A 36 -7.10 6.01 7.40
N PRO A 37 -8.02 6.96 7.16
CA PRO A 37 -8.97 6.88 6.05
C PRO A 37 -8.28 6.87 4.69
N ARG A 38 -8.81 6.04 3.76
CA ARG A 38 -8.32 5.93 2.38
C ARG A 38 -8.19 7.30 1.69
N GLU A 39 -9.16 8.16 1.85
CA GLU A 39 -9.22 9.48 1.20
C GLU A 39 -8.10 10.41 1.67
N HIS A 40 -7.67 10.28 2.92
CA HIS A 40 -6.55 11.04 3.44
C HIS A 40 -5.24 10.55 2.83
N ALA A 41 -5.03 9.23 2.83
CA ALA A 41 -3.86 8.62 2.20
C ALA A 41 -3.77 8.92 0.70
N GLN A 42 -4.90 8.88 -0.01
CA GLN A 42 -4.96 9.19 -1.45
C GLN A 42 -4.58 10.66 -1.70
N ARG A 43 -5.16 11.62 -0.96
CA ARG A 43 -4.81 13.04 -1.10
C ARG A 43 -3.34 13.31 -0.85
N TRP A 44 -2.76 12.68 0.17
CA TRP A 44 -1.33 12.78 0.43
C TRP A 44 -0.52 12.22 -0.75
N ALA A 45 -0.90 11.05 -1.27
CA ALA A 45 -0.24 10.43 -2.42
C ALA A 45 -0.27 11.34 -3.66
N ASP A 46 -1.42 11.91 -3.98
CA ASP A 46 -1.62 12.79 -5.12
C ASP A 46 -0.73 14.04 -5.00
N GLY A 47 -0.71 14.68 -3.82
CA GLY A 47 0.14 15.84 -3.54
C GLY A 47 1.65 15.56 -3.59
N HIS A 48 2.05 14.30 -3.41
CA HIS A 48 3.45 13.86 -3.46
C HIS A 48 3.80 13.09 -4.74
N THR A 49 2.91 13.09 -5.75
CA THR A 49 3.08 12.33 -7.00
C THR A 49 3.38 10.83 -6.79
N MET A 50 2.81 10.23 -5.75
CA MET A 50 2.95 8.81 -5.41
C MET A 50 1.74 7.99 -5.86
N GLN A 51 1.81 6.66 -5.73
CA GLN A 51 0.80 5.72 -6.20
C GLN A 51 0.34 4.82 -5.07
N THR A 52 -0.93 4.97 -4.68
CA THR A 52 -1.65 3.99 -3.86
C THR A 52 -2.00 2.75 -4.68
N LEU A 53 -2.47 1.67 -4.02
CA LEU A 53 -3.07 0.52 -4.71
C LEU A 53 -4.17 0.97 -5.69
N THR A 54 -5.06 1.89 -5.26
CA THR A 54 -6.14 2.44 -6.10
C THR A 54 -5.59 3.06 -7.38
N THR A 55 -4.54 3.88 -7.24
CA THR A 55 -3.89 4.57 -8.37
C THR A 55 -3.23 3.57 -9.32
N ALA A 56 -2.49 2.60 -8.77
CA ALA A 56 -1.79 1.59 -9.56
C ALA A 56 -2.76 0.67 -10.31
N MET A 57 -3.87 0.28 -9.67
CA MET A 57 -4.91 -0.54 -10.28
C MET A 57 -5.75 0.22 -11.33
N GLY A 58 -5.82 1.55 -11.23
CA GLY A 58 -6.45 2.42 -12.22
C GLY A 58 -7.89 2.00 -12.55
N PRO A 59 -8.21 1.68 -13.83
CA PRO A 59 -9.56 1.30 -14.26
C PRO A 59 -10.19 0.11 -13.52
N PHE A 60 -9.40 -0.73 -12.85
CA PHE A 60 -9.93 -1.84 -12.04
C PHE A 60 -10.52 -1.40 -10.69
N MET A 61 -10.26 -0.16 -10.26
CA MET A 61 -10.76 0.41 -9.01
C MET A 61 -11.72 1.59 -9.23
N ASP A 62 -11.99 1.96 -10.49
CA ASP A 62 -12.93 3.01 -10.87
C ASP A 62 -14.35 2.43 -11.04
N PRO A 63 -15.33 2.74 -10.16
CA PRO A 63 -16.68 2.20 -10.24
C PRO A 63 -17.40 2.47 -11.57
N GLU A 64 -17.04 3.54 -12.27
CA GLU A 64 -17.66 3.93 -13.55
C GLU A 64 -17.03 3.20 -14.75
N HIS A 65 -15.86 2.58 -14.56
CA HIS A 65 -15.15 1.91 -15.64
C HIS A 65 -15.63 0.45 -15.82
N PRO A 66 -15.90 -0.02 -17.06
CA PRO A 66 -16.42 -1.38 -17.32
C PRO A 66 -15.55 -2.54 -16.80
N SER A 67 -14.25 -2.29 -16.66
CA SER A 67 -13.26 -3.24 -16.14
C SER A 67 -13.28 -3.37 -14.61
N CYS A 68 -13.94 -2.46 -13.89
CA CYS A 68 -14.09 -2.57 -12.46
C CYS A 68 -15.07 -3.69 -12.10
N LEU A 69 -14.62 -4.61 -11.26
CA LEU A 69 -15.41 -5.78 -10.87
C LEU A 69 -16.29 -5.52 -9.65
N ARG A 70 -16.28 -4.30 -9.08
CA ARG A 70 -16.99 -3.98 -7.83
C ARG A 70 -18.47 -4.27 -7.93
N CYS A 71 -19.14 -3.85 -9.01
CA CYS A 71 -20.57 -4.08 -9.21
C CYS A 71 -20.88 -5.51 -9.70
N LYS A 72 -19.86 -6.29 -10.09
CA LYS A 72 -19.97 -7.67 -10.56
C LYS A 72 -19.68 -8.71 -9.46
N LYS A 73 -19.34 -8.25 -8.25
CA LYS A 73 -18.96 -9.09 -7.11
C LYS A 73 -19.84 -8.76 -5.91
N SER A 74 -20.13 -9.77 -5.09
CA SER A 74 -20.68 -9.54 -3.76
C SER A 74 -19.67 -8.79 -2.88
N ALA A 75 -20.14 -8.09 -1.85
CA ALA A 75 -19.25 -7.35 -0.95
C ALA A 75 -18.11 -8.21 -0.35
N PRO A 76 -18.33 -9.47 0.10
CA PRO A 76 -17.24 -10.34 0.54
C PRO A 76 -16.27 -10.73 -0.59
N ALA A 77 -16.79 -10.98 -1.80
CA ALA A 77 -15.95 -11.32 -2.95
C ALA A 77 -15.11 -10.13 -3.41
N TRP A 78 -15.65 -8.91 -3.35
CA TRP A 78 -14.92 -7.68 -3.61
C TRP A 78 -13.83 -7.44 -2.57
N SER A 79 -14.13 -7.61 -1.29
CA SER A 79 -13.14 -7.51 -0.21
C SER A 79 -11.98 -8.49 -0.43
N ARG A 80 -12.29 -9.74 -0.78
CA ARG A 80 -11.27 -10.76 -1.13
C ARG A 80 -10.45 -10.35 -2.36
N TYR A 81 -11.09 -9.83 -3.40
CA TYR A 81 -10.40 -9.31 -4.59
C TYR A 81 -9.40 -8.20 -4.22
N VAL A 82 -9.81 -7.22 -3.40
CA VAL A 82 -8.93 -6.14 -2.95
C VAL A 82 -7.77 -6.67 -2.10
N LYS A 83 -8.00 -7.63 -1.20
CA LYS A 83 -6.92 -8.30 -0.43
C LYS A 83 -5.92 -9.00 -1.34
N GLY A 84 -6.39 -9.68 -2.38
CA GLY A 84 -5.53 -10.31 -3.38
C GLY A 84 -4.71 -9.29 -4.19
N ALA A 85 -5.34 -8.20 -4.63
CA ALA A 85 -4.67 -7.11 -5.34
C ALA A 85 -3.61 -6.42 -4.46
N SER A 86 -3.93 -6.16 -3.20
CA SER A 86 -3.02 -5.65 -2.17
C SER A 86 -1.78 -6.55 -1.99
N ALA A 87 -1.97 -7.87 -1.93
CA ALA A 87 -0.86 -8.81 -1.87
C ALA A 87 0.04 -8.79 -3.13
N LEU A 88 -0.55 -8.67 -4.31
CA LEU A 88 0.21 -8.52 -5.56
C LEU A 88 0.95 -7.18 -5.63
N PHE A 89 0.35 -6.11 -5.11
CA PHE A 89 0.94 -4.78 -5.05
C PHE A 89 2.16 -4.78 -4.13
N ALA A 90 2.03 -5.31 -2.91
CA ALA A 90 3.15 -5.49 -1.98
C ALA A 90 4.28 -6.34 -2.60
N TYR A 91 3.94 -7.43 -3.28
CA TYR A 91 4.93 -8.27 -3.95
C TYR A 91 5.63 -7.57 -5.10
N HIS A 92 4.94 -6.70 -5.84
CA HIS A 92 5.56 -5.92 -6.90
C HIS A 92 6.50 -4.86 -6.33
N ILE A 93 6.07 -4.16 -5.27
CA ILE A 93 6.87 -3.18 -4.55
C ILE A 93 8.13 -3.80 -3.96
N SER A 94 8.05 -5.02 -3.40
CA SER A 94 9.20 -5.66 -2.73
C SER A 94 10.39 -5.96 -3.63
N ARG A 95 10.24 -5.78 -4.95
CA ARG A 95 11.31 -5.88 -5.95
C ARG A 95 11.98 -4.53 -6.26
N GLY A 96 11.43 -3.44 -5.75
CA GLY A 96 11.99 -2.10 -5.83
C GLY A 96 13.00 -1.83 -4.71
N LYS A 97 13.33 -0.56 -4.54
CA LYS A 97 14.28 -0.08 -3.52
C LYS A 97 13.59 0.51 -2.32
N ARG A 98 12.42 1.14 -2.51
CA ARG A 98 11.75 1.88 -1.44
C ARG A 98 10.24 1.88 -1.55
N VAL A 99 9.57 1.94 -0.40
CA VAL A 99 8.14 2.25 -0.27
C VAL A 99 7.90 3.21 0.89
N VAL A 100 6.89 4.08 0.75
CA VAL A 100 6.41 4.94 1.84
C VAL A 100 5.15 4.34 2.46
N VAL A 101 5.06 4.39 3.78
CA VAL A 101 3.91 3.94 4.56
C VAL A 101 3.39 5.11 5.39
N LEU A 102 2.14 5.49 5.16
CA LEU A 102 1.46 6.49 5.95
C LEU A 102 0.85 5.85 7.18
N SER A 103 1.06 6.44 8.36
CA SER A 103 0.53 5.92 9.61
C SER A 103 0.24 7.02 10.63
N PRO A 104 -0.52 6.70 11.70
CA PRO A 104 -0.50 7.50 12.92
C PRO A 104 0.94 7.67 13.46
N PRO A 105 1.25 8.79 14.14
CA PRO A 105 2.57 8.97 14.75
C PRO A 105 2.84 7.93 15.86
N PRO A 106 4.11 7.72 16.24
CA PRO A 106 4.46 7.08 17.50
C PRO A 106 3.70 7.68 18.69
N PRO A 107 3.32 6.85 19.69
CA PRO A 107 3.67 5.42 19.81
C PRO A 107 2.78 4.47 19.01
N ASP A 108 1.61 4.90 18.53
CA ASP A 108 0.61 4.00 17.97
C ASP A 108 1.08 3.32 16.68
N ARG A 109 1.55 4.10 15.68
CA ARG A 109 2.07 3.70 14.35
C ARG A 109 1.21 2.78 13.48
N PHE A 110 0.28 2.06 14.06
CA PHE A 110 -0.47 0.98 13.44
C PHE A 110 -1.87 0.97 14.03
N HIS A 111 -2.80 0.34 13.32
CA HIS A 111 -4.12 0.17 13.88
C HIS A 111 -4.08 -0.82 15.06
N PRO A 112 -4.68 -0.51 16.22
CA PRO A 112 -4.60 -1.34 17.43
C PRO A 112 -5.12 -2.78 17.24
N CYS A 113 -6.09 -2.99 16.34
CA CYS A 113 -6.64 -4.32 16.10
C CYS A 113 -5.73 -5.26 15.31
N GLY A 114 -4.63 -4.78 14.73
CA GLY A 114 -3.75 -5.62 13.89
C GLY A 114 -4.32 -6.02 12.52
N GLY A 115 -5.63 -5.90 12.32
CA GLY A 115 -6.37 -6.46 11.18
C GLY A 115 -6.39 -5.60 9.92
N THR A 116 -5.43 -4.70 9.73
CA THR A 116 -5.35 -3.93 8.47
C THR A 116 -4.71 -4.77 7.38
N ASN A 117 -5.07 -4.53 6.11
CA ASN A 117 -4.39 -5.17 4.98
C ASN A 117 -2.87 -4.95 5.05
N TYR A 118 -2.44 -3.75 5.47
CA TYR A 118 -1.03 -3.44 5.63
C TYR A 118 -0.34 -4.40 6.61
N GLN A 119 -0.88 -4.55 7.81
CA GLN A 119 -0.30 -5.39 8.86
C GLN A 119 -0.42 -6.89 8.58
N GLU A 120 -1.58 -7.37 8.11
CA GLU A 120 -1.82 -8.80 7.92
C GLU A 120 -1.19 -9.35 6.63
N ILE A 121 -1.09 -8.53 5.59
CA ILE A 121 -0.80 -9.00 4.23
C ILE A 121 0.42 -8.30 3.65
N GLU A 122 0.44 -6.98 3.63
CA GLU A 122 1.41 -6.21 2.82
C GLU A 122 2.79 -6.20 3.47
N GLU A 123 2.89 -5.77 4.73
CA GLU A 123 4.15 -5.66 5.47
C GLU A 123 4.94 -7.00 5.51
N PRO A 124 4.32 -8.16 5.82
CA PRO A 124 5.01 -9.45 5.76
C PRO A 124 5.55 -9.80 4.37
N ILE A 125 4.94 -9.29 3.29
CA ILE A 125 5.42 -9.49 1.91
C ILE A 125 6.57 -8.53 1.61
N LEU A 126 6.45 -7.25 1.99
CA LEU A 126 7.47 -6.22 1.80
C LEU A 126 8.79 -6.63 2.48
N LYS A 127 8.73 -7.05 3.75
CA LYS A 127 9.92 -7.42 4.56
C LYS A 127 10.66 -8.66 4.06
N ARG A 128 10.03 -9.50 3.22
CA ARG A 128 10.70 -10.65 2.58
C ARG A 128 11.68 -10.25 1.47
N GLY A 129 11.61 -9.02 0.96
CA GLY A 129 12.43 -8.53 -0.15
C GLY A 129 13.91 -8.30 0.18
N GLY A 130 14.28 -8.22 1.46
CA GLY A 130 15.66 -8.07 1.96
C GLY A 130 16.33 -6.72 1.69
N LEU A 131 16.11 -6.13 0.50
CA LEU A 131 16.73 -4.89 0.03
C LEU A 131 15.78 -3.68 0.01
N LEU A 132 14.49 -3.89 0.30
CA LEU A 132 13.49 -2.83 0.30
C LEU A 132 13.59 -1.99 1.57
N GLU A 133 13.72 -0.67 1.41
CA GLU A 133 13.54 0.31 2.48
C GLU A 133 12.06 0.65 2.66
N ILE A 134 11.59 0.57 3.90
CA ILE A 134 10.25 1.02 4.28
C ILE A 134 10.41 2.32 5.06
N GLU A 135 9.97 3.41 4.46
CA GLU A 135 9.89 4.72 5.11
C GLU A 135 8.49 4.93 5.70
N MET A 136 8.42 5.57 6.87
CA MET A 136 7.17 5.93 7.51
C MET A 136 6.98 7.46 7.50
N VAL A 137 5.74 7.90 7.33
CA VAL A 137 5.32 9.31 7.33
C VAL A 137 4.06 9.45 8.16
N HIS A 138 3.92 10.58 8.86
CA HIS A 138 2.76 10.89 9.71
C HIS A 138 2.04 12.16 9.25
N PRO A 139 1.19 12.07 8.20
CA PRO A 139 0.51 13.23 7.62
C PRO A 139 -0.41 14.02 8.57
N SER A 140 -0.79 13.43 9.70
CA SER A 140 -1.67 14.08 10.69
C SER A 140 -0.93 15.03 11.64
N VAL A 141 0.40 15.07 11.60
CA VAL A 141 1.21 15.93 12.47
C VAL A 141 1.61 17.18 11.70
N ASN A 142 1.10 18.34 12.14
CA ASN A 142 1.40 19.63 11.51
C ASN A 142 2.91 19.92 11.56
N GLY A 143 3.49 20.28 10.41
CA GLY A 143 4.93 20.51 10.26
C GLY A 143 5.75 19.23 10.00
N ALA A 144 5.14 18.05 10.10
CA ALA A 144 5.78 16.76 9.85
C ALA A 144 5.11 15.98 8.71
N GLU A 145 4.23 16.63 7.94
CA GLU A 145 3.34 15.96 6.97
C GLU A 145 4.12 15.21 5.89
N SER A 146 5.34 15.64 5.61
CA SER A 146 6.26 15.03 4.64
C SER A 146 7.54 14.50 5.29
N PHE A 147 7.67 14.55 6.62
CA PHE A 147 8.82 14.01 7.34
C PHE A 147 8.86 12.49 7.20
N ARG A 148 10.02 11.97 6.82
CA ARG A 148 10.25 10.55 6.52
C ARG A 148 11.36 10.03 7.40
N TYR A 149 11.15 8.84 7.93
CA TYR A 149 12.21 8.07 8.58
C TYR A 149 12.04 6.59 8.25
N GLN A 150 13.15 5.86 8.22
CA GLN A 150 13.14 4.44 7.90
C GLN A 150 12.67 3.61 9.09
N ILE A 151 11.87 2.57 8.84
CA ILE A 151 11.46 1.57 9.85
C ILE A 151 11.93 0.15 9.51
N TRP A 152 12.43 -0.06 8.28
CA TRP A 152 13.00 -1.32 7.82
C TRP A 152 13.97 -1.07 6.67
N PRO A 153 15.11 -1.78 6.57
CA PRO A 153 15.59 -2.82 7.50
C PRO A 153 16.21 -2.28 8.79
N VAL A 154 16.57 -1.00 8.83
CA VAL A 154 17.06 -0.32 10.05
C VAL A 154 15.96 0.59 10.58
N ASP A 155 15.60 0.42 11.86
CA ASP A 155 14.61 1.27 12.52
C ASP A 155 15.26 2.58 13.00
N MET A 156 14.87 3.68 12.35
CA MET A 156 15.33 5.05 12.62
C MET A 156 14.24 5.88 13.30
N THR A 157 13.32 5.25 14.05
CA THR A 157 12.28 5.96 14.81
C THR A 157 12.87 6.98 15.81
N CYS A 158 14.14 6.83 16.23
CA CYS A 158 14.81 7.85 17.04
C CYS A 158 14.83 9.24 16.38
N LEU A 159 14.95 9.31 15.05
CA LEU A 159 14.93 10.58 14.31
C LEU A 159 13.58 11.30 14.45
N TRP A 160 12.49 10.53 14.54
CA TRP A 160 11.18 11.10 14.82
C TRP A 160 11.13 11.72 16.21
N VAL A 161 11.53 10.95 17.24
CA VAL A 161 11.50 11.36 18.65
C VAL A 161 12.39 12.58 18.93
N GLU A 162 13.50 12.72 18.20
CA GLU A 162 14.38 13.90 18.30
C GLU A 162 13.75 15.15 17.67
N SER A 163 12.82 14.98 16.73
CA SER A 163 12.24 16.07 15.94
C SER A 163 10.86 16.52 16.41
N PHE A 164 10.08 15.64 17.07
CA PHE A 164 8.67 15.85 17.45
C PHE A 164 8.32 15.16 18.77
#